data_AF-A0A938B5P6-F1
#
_entry.id   AF-A0A938B5P6-F1
#
_cell.length_a   1.000
_cell.length_b   1.000
_cell.length_c   1.000
_cell.angle_alpha   90.00
_cell.angle_beta   90.00
_cell.angle_gamma   90.00
#
_symmetry.space_group_name_H-M   'P 1'
#
loop_
_entity.id
_entity.type
_entity.pdbx_description
1 polymer ?
#
loop_
_entity_poly.entity_id
_entity_poly.type
_entity_poly.pdbx_seq_one_letter_code
_entity_poly.pdbx_strand_id
1 'polypeptide(L)'
;MTPVDVRTQLTDALRLDLVGPGEVLGAEGEALGDAYEVLPQRPSTWYLTGFLVPLDADPEQRTDAQSSDEIDAGSDVHGLEDAVAPEPAAARVRYLPSSLGASLLVPVEATTLRILVRWGDYSARAAADDEPGPVVWVRTPREAEVVVALPLQTAQPLEYNVPTAGGLVVAVSVRPVQAQSTANGLPAGTRSVSVFLVNRRPPKPDDLRDTAFAFQAQLEIRSDRPFIPRPDLHSLDSLDWDERVADLHYRDTCECAVGHNIATEALLNDAGECWIVRTCWLPHAEVERVAPAPIPGVELSMDALGQ
;
A
#
# COMPACT_ATOMS: atom_id res chain seq x y z
N MET A 1 -4.53 -0.98 30.80
CA MET A 1 -4.39 -0.80 29.35
C MET A 1 -4.43 0.69 29.09
N THR A 2 -3.37 1.25 28.53
CA THR A 2 -3.30 2.67 28.16
C THR A 2 -4.10 2.90 26.88
N PRO A 3 -4.51 4.15 26.57
CA PRO A 3 -5.13 4.46 25.27
C PRO A 3 -4.25 4.13 24.05
N VAL A 4 -2.93 4.06 24.24
CA VAL A 4 -2.00 3.61 23.19
C VAL A 4 -2.18 2.12 22.97
N ASP A 5 -2.11 1.30 24.02
CA ASP A 5 -2.27 -0.16 23.93
C ASP A 5 -3.59 -0.56 23.26
N VAL A 6 -4.69 0.14 23.58
CA VAL A 6 -6.02 -0.13 22.96
C VAL A 6 -6.00 0.20 21.47
N ARG A 7 -5.39 1.33 21.06
CA ARG A 7 -5.30 1.71 19.64
C ARG A 7 -4.45 0.72 18.86
N THR A 8 -3.29 0.33 19.39
CA THR A 8 -2.43 -0.69 18.77
C THR A 8 -3.20 -1.99 18.55
N GLN A 9 -3.90 -2.49 19.58
CA GLN A 9 -4.70 -3.71 19.48
C GLN A 9 -5.79 -3.61 18.40
N LEU A 10 -6.48 -2.46 18.30
CA LEU A 10 -7.50 -2.24 17.27
C LEU A 10 -6.90 -2.19 15.86
N THR A 11 -5.77 -1.49 15.69
CA THR A 11 -5.07 -1.42 14.40
C THR A 11 -4.58 -2.80 13.96
N ASP A 12 -4.03 -3.58 14.87
CA ASP A 12 -3.54 -4.93 14.57
C ASP A 12 -4.69 -5.90 14.26
N ALA A 13 -5.79 -5.84 15.00
CA ALA A 13 -6.99 -6.62 14.69
C ALA A 13 -7.53 -6.27 13.28
N LEU A 14 -7.60 -4.98 12.94
CA LEU A 14 -8.03 -4.54 11.61
C LEU A 14 -7.09 -5.01 10.50
N ARG A 15 -5.77 -5.01 10.73
CA ARG A 15 -4.79 -5.52 9.75
C ARG A 15 -5.00 -7.01 9.50
N LEU A 16 -5.14 -7.80 10.57
CA LEU A 16 -5.37 -9.24 10.45
C LEU A 16 -6.68 -9.58 9.76
N ASP A 17 -7.74 -8.83 10.05
CA ASP A 17 -9.07 -9.05 9.46
C ASP A 17 -9.11 -8.66 7.98
N LEU A 18 -8.56 -7.49 7.62
CA LEU A 18 -8.67 -6.96 6.26
C LEU A 18 -7.64 -7.53 5.28
N VAL A 19 -6.42 -7.79 5.75
CA VAL A 19 -5.25 -8.13 4.91
C VAL A 19 -4.77 -9.56 5.21
N GLY A 20 -4.76 -9.95 6.48
CA GLY A 20 -4.23 -11.24 6.94
C GLY A 20 -2.84 -11.18 7.54
N PRO A 21 -2.24 -12.34 7.86
CA PRO A 21 -0.95 -12.39 8.51
C PRO A 21 0.15 -11.93 7.55
N GLY A 22 1.10 -11.19 8.09
CA GLY A 22 2.22 -10.68 7.33
C GLY A 22 3.42 -10.46 8.23
N GLU A 23 4.59 -10.74 7.67
CA GLU A 23 5.85 -10.77 8.42
C GLU A 23 6.33 -9.38 8.86
N VAL A 24 5.83 -8.31 8.23
CA VAL A 24 6.12 -6.93 8.61
C VAL A 24 4.86 -6.07 8.44
N LEU A 25 3.92 -6.19 9.37
CA LEU A 25 2.67 -5.41 9.35
C LEU A 25 2.57 -4.40 10.50
N GLY A 26 3.50 -4.39 11.45
CA GLY A 26 3.56 -3.42 12.55
C GLY A 26 4.54 -2.27 12.33
N ALA A 27 4.30 -1.15 13.00
CA ALA A 27 5.22 0.00 13.11
C ALA A 27 6.60 -0.40 13.65
N GLU A 28 6.65 -1.47 14.44
CA GLU A 28 7.84 -1.98 15.12
C GLU A 28 8.52 -3.12 14.36
N GLY A 29 8.05 -3.46 13.15
CA GLY A 29 8.64 -4.52 12.33
C GLY A 29 8.35 -5.95 12.80
N GLU A 30 7.35 -6.13 13.66
CA GLU A 30 6.93 -7.45 14.13
C GLU A 30 5.97 -8.15 13.13
N ALA A 31 6.10 -9.47 13.07
CA ALA A 31 5.19 -10.32 12.31
C ALA A 31 3.84 -10.41 13.04
N LEU A 32 2.78 -10.11 12.32
CA LEU A 32 1.42 -10.11 12.86
C LEU A 32 0.67 -11.36 12.38
N GLY A 33 0.05 -12.08 13.32
CA GLY A 33 -0.72 -13.30 13.04
C GLY A 33 0.13 -14.55 12.88
N ASP A 34 -0.52 -15.66 12.51
CA ASP A 34 0.16 -16.93 12.23
C ASP A 34 0.59 -16.98 10.76
N ALA A 35 1.90 -17.01 10.52
CA ALA A 35 2.45 -17.08 9.15
C ALA A 35 2.03 -18.35 8.39
N TYR A 36 1.62 -19.41 9.10
CA TYR A 36 1.21 -20.70 8.55
C TYR A 36 -0.27 -21.02 8.83
N GLU A 37 -1.10 -19.98 8.95
CA GLU A 37 -2.52 -20.13 9.29
C GLU A 37 -3.26 -21.12 8.38
N VAL A 38 -4.36 -21.63 8.93
CA VAL A 38 -5.31 -22.50 8.23
C VAL A 38 -6.68 -21.84 8.27
N LEU A 39 -7.24 -21.57 7.09
CA LEU A 39 -8.53 -20.92 6.95
C LEU A 39 -9.66 -21.92 6.65
N PRO A 40 -10.86 -21.74 7.22
CA PRO A 40 -12.03 -22.59 6.97
C PRO A 40 -12.68 -22.35 5.60
N GLN A 41 -12.29 -21.29 4.90
CA GLN A 41 -12.87 -20.88 3.62
C GLN A 41 -11.80 -20.28 2.71
N ARG A 42 -12.19 -19.96 1.47
CA ARG A 42 -11.32 -19.37 0.46
C ARG A 42 -10.67 -18.07 0.97
N PRO A 43 -9.34 -17.91 0.86
CA PRO A 43 -8.67 -16.69 1.33
C PRO A 43 -9.17 -15.40 0.65
N SER A 44 -9.57 -15.45 -0.63
CA SER A 44 -10.16 -14.30 -1.34
C SER A 44 -11.56 -13.90 -0.84
N THR A 45 -12.20 -14.75 -0.03
CA THR A 45 -13.46 -14.44 0.67
C THR A 45 -13.21 -14.09 2.14
N TRP A 46 -12.07 -14.50 2.69
CA TRP A 46 -11.68 -14.22 4.06
C TRP A 46 -11.04 -12.83 4.20
N TYR A 47 -10.20 -12.42 3.23
CA TYR A 47 -9.58 -11.09 3.21
C TYR A 47 -10.23 -10.19 2.17
N LEU A 48 -10.40 -8.91 2.53
CA LEU A 48 -10.95 -7.89 1.63
C LEU A 48 -9.89 -7.35 0.66
N THR A 49 -8.62 -7.30 1.08
CA THR A 49 -7.51 -6.77 0.29
C THR A 49 -6.21 -7.49 0.64
N GLY A 50 -5.07 -7.00 0.16
CA GLY A 50 -3.78 -7.59 0.46
C GLY A 50 -3.24 -8.50 -0.64
N PHE A 51 -4.03 -8.81 -1.67
CA PHE A 51 -3.69 -9.85 -2.63
C PHE A 51 -3.72 -9.38 -4.08
N LEU A 52 -2.99 -10.10 -4.94
CA LEU A 52 -2.93 -9.87 -6.38
C LEU A 52 -3.56 -11.04 -7.14
N VAL A 53 -4.52 -10.74 -8.01
CA VAL A 53 -5.13 -11.73 -8.92
C VAL A 53 -4.30 -11.88 -10.20
N PRO A 54 -4.28 -13.06 -10.84
CA PRO A 54 -3.64 -13.24 -12.14
C PRO A 54 -4.08 -12.19 -13.15
N LEU A 55 -3.12 -11.60 -13.87
CA LEU A 55 -3.38 -10.55 -14.85
C LEU A 55 -4.34 -11.01 -15.96
N ASP A 56 -4.18 -12.26 -16.39
CA ASP A 56 -4.97 -12.85 -17.49
C ASP A 56 -6.21 -13.60 -16.99
N ALA A 57 -6.62 -13.42 -15.73
CA ALA A 57 -7.85 -14.03 -15.21
C ALA A 57 -9.10 -13.44 -15.88
N ASP A 58 -10.14 -14.27 -15.98
CA ASP A 58 -11.43 -13.86 -16.56
C ASP A 58 -12.06 -12.71 -15.75
N PRO A 59 -12.86 -11.82 -16.39
CA PRO A 59 -13.47 -10.66 -15.73
C PRO A 59 -14.26 -11.01 -14.47
N GLU A 60 -14.93 -12.17 -14.43
CA GLU A 60 -15.69 -12.65 -13.29
C GLU A 60 -14.79 -12.96 -12.08
N GLN A 61 -13.56 -13.41 -12.32
CA GLN A 61 -12.56 -13.67 -11.27
C GLN A 61 -11.77 -12.42 -10.86
N ARG A 62 -11.80 -11.38 -11.70
CA ARG A 62 -11.17 -10.08 -11.46
C ARG A 62 -12.11 -9.05 -10.86
N THR A 63 -13.36 -9.41 -10.61
CA THR A 63 -14.37 -8.55 -10.00
C THR A 63 -14.64 -9.00 -8.59
N ASP A 64 -14.68 -8.05 -7.65
CA ASP A 64 -15.10 -8.33 -6.29
C ASP A 64 -16.62 -8.60 -6.24
N ALA A 65 -17.01 -9.84 -5.91
CA ALA A 65 -18.40 -10.25 -5.83
C ALA A 65 -19.17 -9.53 -4.71
N GLN A 66 -18.48 -8.99 -3.69
CA GLN A 66 -19.11 -8.20 -2.61
C GLN A 66 -19.29 -6.72 -3.00
N SER A 67 -18.75 -6.28 -4.15
CA SER A 67 -18.90 -4.89 -4.60
C SER A 67 -20.31 -4.50 -5.05
N SER A 68 -21.22 -5.47 -5.23
CA SER A 68 -22.63 -5.18 -5.53
C SER A 68 -23.49 -4.93 -4.30
N ASP A 69 -22.99 -5.21 -3.09
CA ASP A 69 -23.70 -4.91 -1.85
C ASP A 69 -23.40 -3.45 -1.46
N GLU A 70 -24.10 -2.52 -2.12
CA GLU A 70 -24.16 -1.15 -1.63
C GLU A 70 -24.68 -1.18 -0.18
N ILE A 71 -23.87 -0.63 0.73
CA ILE A 71 -24.38 -0.16 2.02
C ILE A 71 -25.34 0.96 1.69
N ASP A 72 -26.64 0.65 1.69
CA ASP A 72 -27.71 1.65 1.68
C ASP A 72 -27.58 2.44 2.98
N ALA A 73 -26.72 3.45 2.97
CA ALA A 73 -26.69 4.48 3.99
C ALA A 73 -27.98 5.27 3.80
N GLY A 74 -29.07 4.73 4.38
CA GLY A 74 -30.36 5.37 4.48
C GLY A 74 -30.18 6.77 5.03
N SER A 75 -30.14 7.74 4.14
CA SER A 75 -30.26 9.13 4.49
C SER A 75 -31.71 9.34 4.90
N ASP A 76 -31.95 9.40 6.20
CA ASP A 76 -33.18 9.97 6.76
C ASP A 76 -33.21 11.46 6.40
N VAL A 77 -33.59 11.77 5.15
CA VAL A 77 -33.85 13.13 4.70
C VAL A 77 -35.31 13.45 5.02
N HIS A 78 -35.57 13.75 6.30
CA HIS A 78 -36.72 14.59 6.64
C HIS A 78 -36.36 16.04 6.27
N GLY A 79 -36.64 16.44 5.04
CA GLY A 79 -36.53 17.85 4.65
C GLY A 79 -36.64 18.17 3.16
N LEU A 80 -37.83 18.67 2.78
CA LEU A 80 -38.15 19.50 1.61
C LEU A 80 -38.37 18.78 0.26
N GLU A 81 -39.62 18.86 -0.21
CA GLU A 81 -40.27 18.17 -1.34
C GLU A 81 -39.75 18.53 -2.76
N ASP A 82 -38.51 18.99 -2.92
CA ASP A 82 -37.98 19.39 -4.25
C ASP A 82 -36.58 18.86 -4.57
N ALA A 83 -36.13 17.80 -3.88
CA ALA A 83 -34.91 17.09 -4.24
C ALA A 83 -35.21 16.03 -5.31
N VAL A 84 -34.84 16.31 -6.57
CA VAL A 84 -34.71 15.26 -7.60
C VAL A 84 -33.73 14.23 -7.06
N ALA A 85 -34.19 12.98 -6.89
CA ALA A 85 -33.31 11.89 -6.51
C ALA A 85 -32.16 11.83 -7.53
N PRO A 86 -30.89 11.93 -7.10
CA PRO A 86 -29.77 11.78 -8.02
C PRO A 86 -29.89 10.43 -8.72
N GLU A 87 -29.65 10.39 -10.04
CA GLU A 87 -29.61 9.11 -10.76
C GLU A 87 -28.66 8.16 -10.02
N PRO A 88 -29.05 6.90 -9.79
CA PRO A 88 -28.19 5.95 -9.12
C PRO A 88 -26.89 5.87 -9.90
N ALA A 89 -25.78 6.20 -9.24
CA ALA A 89 -24.47 6.13 -9.84
C ALA A 89 -24.29 4.69 -10.36
N ALA A 90 -23.96 4.52 -11.64
CA ALA A 90 -23.74 3.20 -12.21
C ALA A 90 -22.79 2.41 -11.31
N ALA A 91 -23.23 1.22 -10.86
CA ALA A 91 -22.48 0.37 -9.96
C ALA A 91 -21.04 0.21 -10.47
N ARG A 92 -20.09 0.83 -9.78
CA ARG A 92 -18.68 0.79 -10.17
C ARG A 92 -18.14 -0.59 -9.82
N VAL A 93 -18.09 -1.46 -10.83
CA VAL A 93 -17.41 -2.76 -10.76
C VAL A 93 -16.01 -2.56 -10.17
N ARG A 94 -15.79 -3.10 -8.96
CA ARG A 94 -14.48 -3.04 -8.31
C ARG A 94 -13.60 -4.15 -8.87
N TYR A 95 -12.60 -3.77 -9.65
CA TYR A 95 -11.61 -4.69 -10.17
C TYR A 95 -10.54 -4.96 -9.13
N LEU A 96 -10.27 -6.24 -8.88
CA LEU A 96 -9.20 -6.71 -8.03
C LEU A 96 -7.84 -6.42 -8.69
N PRO A 97 -6.82 -5.98 -7.92
CA PRO A 97 -5.54 -5.59 -8.50
C PRO A 97 -4.76 -6.82 -8.98
N SER A 98 -4.16 -6.72 -10.16
CA SER A 98 -3.18 -7.71 -10.65
C SER A 98 -1.73 -7.26 -10.48
N SER A 99 -1.55 -6.03 -10.00
CA SER A 99 -0.22 -5.48 -9.71
C SER A 99 -0.29 -4.40 -8.63
N LEU A 100 0.82 -4.26 -7.92
CA LEU A 100 1.10 -3.17 -6.98
C LEU A 100 2.52 -2.67 -7.25
N GLY A 101 2.83 -1.44 -6.85
CA GLY A 101 4.17 -0.91 -7.09
C GLY A 101 4.45 0.42 -6.42
N ALA A 102 5.66 0.91 -6.66
CA ALA A 102 6.11 2.22 -6.19
C ALA A 102 6.95 2.91 -7.27
N SER A 103 6.82 4.24 -7.35
CA SER A 103 7.74 5.10 -8.12
C SER A 103 8.61 5.91 -7.17
N LEU A 104 9.90 5.95 -7.44
CA LEU A 104 10.95 6.55 -6.62
C LEU A 104 11.90 7.35 -7.51
N LEU A 105 12.57 8.34 -6.93
CA LEU A 105 13.63 9.08 -7.61
C LEU A 105 14.99 8.57 -7.14
N VAL A 106 15.88 8.31 -8.08
CA VAL A 106 17.25 7.85 -7.81
C VAL A 106 18.27 8.85 -8.37
N PRO A 107 19.42 9.03 -7.70
CA PRO A 107 20.50 9.86 -8.21
C PRO A 107 21.16 9.21 -9.44
N VAL A 108 21.98 9.98 -10.17
CA VAL A 108 22.66 9.49 -11.38
C VAL A 108 23.66 8.36 -11.06
N GLU A 109 24.20 8.35 -9.84
CA GLU A 109 25.15 7.36 -9.35
C GLU A 109 24.51 6.03 -8.93
N ALA A 110 23.18 5.95 -8.84
CA ALA A 110 22.50 4.71 -8.46
C ALA A 110 22.60 3.67 -9.59
N THR A 111 23.09 2.48 -9.30
CA THR A 111 23.31 1.47 -10.33
C THR A 111 22.49 0.21 -10.14
N THR A 112 21.99 -0.03 -8.92
CA THR A 112 21.28 -1.27 -8.60
C THR A 112 20.17 -1.07 -7.59
N LEU A 113 19.06 -1.78 -7.79
CA LEU A 113 18.04 -1.99 -6.76
C LEU A 113 18.05 -3.44 -6.31
N ARG A 114 17.92 -3.68 -5.01
CA ARG A 114 17.56 -4.98 -4.44
C ARG A 114 16.12 -4.91 -4.00
N ILE A 115 15.30 -5.80 -4.54
CA ILE A 115 13.86 -5.80 -4.35
C ILE A 115 13.51 -7.10 -3.66
N LEU A 116 13.15 -7.01 -2.39
CA LEU A 116 12.64 -8.15 -1.63
C LEU A 116 11.13 -8.21 -1.81
N VAL A 117 10.66 -9.33 -2.35
CA VAL A 117 9.25 -9.60 -2.60
C VAL A 117 8.77 -10.59 -1.55
N ARG A 118 7.69 -10.27 -0.83
CA ARG A 118 7.04 -11.17 0.14
C ARG A 118 5.60 -11.43 -0.27
N TRP A 119 5.13 -12.66 -0.10
CA TRP A 119 3.73 -13.04 -0.36
C TRP A 119 3.36 -14.33 0.38
N GLY A 120 2.07 -14.64 0.44
CA GLY A 120 1.51 -15.90 0.87
C GLY A 120 0.92 -16.68 -0.30
N ASP A 121 1.29 -17.94 -0.44
CA ASP A 121 0.58 -18.90 -1.29
C ASP A 121 -0.41 -19.69 -0.43
N TYR A 122 -1.61 -19.95 -0.94
CA TYR A 122 -2.53 -20.87 -0.27
C TYR A 122 -2.78 -22.12 -1.12
N SER A 123 -2.89 -23.25 -0.44
CA SER A 123 -3.31 -24.52 -1.04
C SER A 123 -4.52 -25.07 -0.32
N ALA A 124 -5.50 -25.55 -1.09
CA ALA A 124 -6.66 -26.26 -0.55
C ALA A 124 -6.30 -27.71 -0.24
N ARG A 125 -6.78 -28.23 0.89
CA ARG A 125 -6.74 -29.65 1.24
C ARG A 125 -8.04 -30.07 1.93
N ALA A 126 -8.32 -31.38 1.93
CA ALA A 126 -9.39 -31.91 2.76
C ALA A 126 -9.15 -31.58 4.24
N ALA A 127 -10.21 -31.18 4.93
CA ALA A 127 -10.20 -30.95 6.37
C ALA A 127 -10.01 -32.28 7.11
N ALA A 128 -9.27 -32.25 8.22
CA ALA A 128 -9.24 -33.32 9.20
C ALA A 128 -10.53 -33.33 10.05
N ASP A 129 -10.77 -34.41 10.82
CA ASP A 129 -12.00 -34.59 11.62
C ASP A 129 -12.21 -33.48 12.67
N ASP A 130 -11.15 -32.77 13.08
CA ASP A 130 -11.15 -31.67 14.05
C ASP A 130 -11.21 -30.28 13.39
N GLU A 131 -11.26 -30.20 12.05
CA GLU A 131 -11.27 -28.95 11.30
C GLU A 131 -12.65 -28.57 10.76
N PRO A 132 -12.96 -27.27 10.66
CA PRO A 132 -14.25 -26.80 10.17
C PRO A 132 -14.39 -27.00 8.66
N GLY A 133 -15.50 -27.63 8.25
CA GLY A 133 -15.90 -27.77 6.86
C GLY A 133 -15.21 -28.92 6.11
N PRO A 134 -15.49 -29.09 4.80
CA PRO A 134 -14.92 -30.18 4.01
C PRO A 134 -13.51 -29.90 3.48
N VAL A 135 -13.13 -28.62 3.36
CA VAL A 135 -11.88 -28.15 2.77
C VAL A 135 -11.35 -27.00 3.61
N VAL A 136 -10.05 -27.04 3.90
CA VAL A 136 -9.32 -25.94 4.53
C VAL A 136 -8.22 -25.43 3.61
N TRP A 137 -7.86 -24.17 3.82
CA TRP A 137 -6.83 -23.47 3.04
C TRP A 137 -5.62 -23.21 3.91
N VAL A 138 -4.49 -23.79 3.54
CA VAL A 138 -3.24 -23.70 4.30
C VAL A 138 -2.33 -22.67 3.65
N ARG A 139 -1.86 -21.69 4.44
CA ARG A 139 -0.92 -20.67 4.00
C ARG A 139 0.52 -21.20 3.98
N THR A 140 1.28 -20.79 2.97
CA THR A 140 2.74 -20.92 2.93
C THR A 140 3.36 -19.53 2.73
N PRO A 141 4.09 -18.98 3.72
CA PRO A 141 4.83 -17.74 3.55
C PRO A 141 5.95 -17.93 2.54
N ARG A 142 6.18 -16.91 1.72
CA ARG A 142 7.21 -16.90 0.69
C ARG A 142 7.91 -15.56 0.67
N GLU A 143 9.22 -15.61 0.45
CA GLU A 143 10.02 -14.44 0.16
C GLU A 143 11.06 -14.76 -0.92
N ALA A 144 11.41 -13.77 -1.72
CA ALA A 144 12.51 -13.87 -2.67
C ALA A 144 13.09 -12.48 -2.99
N GLU A 145 14.41 -12.42 -3.12
CA GLU A 145 15.12 -11.21 -3.56
C GLU A 145 15.33 -11.21 -5.08
N VAL A 146 15.09 -10.05 -5.70
CA VAL A 146 15.39 -9.76 -7.11
C VAL A 146 16.35 -8.58 -7.17
N VAL A 147 17.52 -8.78 -7.78
CA VAL A 147 18.50 -7.71 -8.00
C VAL A 147 18.35 -7.17 -9.42
N VAL A 148 18.13 -5.87 -9.53
CA VAL A 148 17.89 -5.16 -10.80
C VAL A 148 19.01 -4.16 -11.05
N ALA A 149 19.62 -4.23 -12.23
CA ALA A 149 20.53 -3.19 -12.71
C ALA A 149 19.72 -2.01 -13.27
N LEU A 150 20.09 -0.78 -12.90
CA LEU A 150 19.42 0.44 -13.32
C LEU A 150 20.11 1.04 -14.55
N PRO A 151 19.53 0.92 -15.76
CA PRO A 151 20.04 1.64 -16.92
C PRO A 151 19.79 3.15 -16.82
N LEU A 152 20.32 3.93 -17.76
CA LEU A 152 20.02 5.36 -17.87
C LEU A 152 18.54 5.61 -18.20
N GLN A 153 17.98 4.77 -19.05
CA GLN A 153 16.58 4.80 -19.44
C GLN A 153 16.15 3.42 -19.97
N THR A 154 14.85 3.13 -19.90
CA THR A 154 14.24 1.95 -20.50
C THR A 154 13.26 2.36 -21.59
N ALA A 155 13.33 1.74 -22.77
CA ALA A 155 12.32 1.95 -23.82
C ALA A 155 11.00 1.23 -23.50
N GLN A 156 11.07 0.08 -22.83
CA GLN A 156 9.95 -0.71 -22.32
C GLN A 156 10.30 -1.21 -20.92
N PRO A 157 9.33 -1.51 -20.05
CA PRO A 157 9.59 -2.10 -18.75
C PRO A 157 10.46 -3.37 -18.86
N LEU A 158 11.48 -3.47 -18.01
CA LEU A 158 12.31 -4.66 -17.83
C LEU A 158 11.62 -5.60 -16.86
N GLU A 159 11.45 -6.86 -17.25
CA GLU A 159 10.77 -7.86 -16.42
C GLU A 159 11.76 -8.87 -15.85
N TYR A 160 11.67 -9.09 -14.54
CA TYR A 160 12.49 -10.03 -13.78
C TYR A 160 11.57 -11.03 -13.09
N ASN A 161 11.78 -12.32 -13.34
CA ASN A 161 11.02 -13.37 -12.65
C ASN A 161 11.38 -13.38 -11.17
N VAL A 162 10.36 -13.43 -10.29
CA VAL A 162 10.56 -13.66 -8.87
C VAL A 162 10.85 -15.15 -8.65
N PRO A 163 12.01 -15.52 -8.07
CA PRO A 163 12.37 -16.90 -7.85
C PRO A 163 11.29 -17.67 -7.09
N THR A 164 11.01 -18.91 -7.48
CA THR A 164 10.04 -19.81 -6.83
C THR A 164 8.58 -19.32 -6.78
N ALA A 165 8.25 -18.19 -7.41
CA ALA A 165 6.94 -17.55 -7.31
C ALA A 165 5.93 -17.97 -8.39
N GLY A 166 6.28 -18.93 -9.25
CA GLY A 166 5.36 -19.57 -10.20
C GLY A 166 4.74 -18.63 -11.26
N GLY A 167 5.30 -17.44 -11.48
CA GLY A 167 4.76 -16.45 -12.41
C GLY A 167 4.62 -15.03 -11.86
N LEU A 168 5.03 -14.75 -10.61
CA LEU A 168 5.22 -13.36 -10.18
C LEU A 168 6.44 -12.76 -10.87
N VAL A 169 6.28 -11.52 -11.32
CA VAL A 169 7.31 -10.76 -12.05
C VAL A 169 7.47 -9.39 -11.41
N VAL A 170 8.71 -8.95 -11.26
CA VAL A 170 9.07 -7.56 -10.96
C VAL A 170 9.32 -6.83 -12.28
N ALA A 171 8.47 -5.86 -12.60
CA ALA A 171 8.60 -5.00 -13.76
C ALA A 171 9.20 -3.64 -13.36
N VAL A 172 10.28 -3.22 -14.02
CA VAL A 172 11.00 -1.98 -13.72
C VAL A 172 11.08 -1.08 -14.94
N SER A 173 10.68 0.18 -14.81
CA SER A 173 10.85 1.21 -15.83
C SER A 173 11.72 2.35 -15.29
N VAL A 174 12.69 2.80 -16.08
CA VAL A 174 13.56 3.93 -15.74
C VAL A 174 13.39 5.04 -16.77
N ARG A 175 13.11 6.25 -16.29
CA ARG A 175 12.95 7.44 -17.12
C ARG A 175 13.83 8.58 -16.58
N PRO A 176 14.59 9.28 -17.43
CA PRO A 176 15.30 10.47 -17.01
C PRO A 176 14.30 11.56 -16.64
N VAL A 177 14.55 12.27 -15.55
CA VAL A 177 13.76 13.44 -15.16
C VAL A 177 14.16 14.63 -16.04
N GLN A 178 13.17 15.40 -16.52
CA GLN A 178 13.43 16.49 -17.47
C GLN A 178 14.18 17.66 -16.82
N ALA A 179 14.88 18.44 -17.64
CA ALA A 179 15.70 19.57 -17.16
C ALA A 179 14.88 20.69 -16.47
N GLN A 180 13.60 20.84 -16.81
CA GLN A 180 12.73 21.82 -16.13
C GLN A 180 12.52 21.45 -14.66
N SER A 181 12.36 20.16 -14.35
CA SER A 181 12.28 19.66 -12.98
C SER A 181 13.61 19.74 -12.21
N THR A 182 14.77 19.78 -12.89
CA THR A 182 16.06 20.05 -12.22
C THR A 182 16.25 21.52 -11.86
N ALA A 183 15.59 22.44 -12.57
CA ALA A 183 15.54 23.85 -12.16
C ALA A 183 14.73 24.03 -10.86
N ASN A 184 13.86 23.06 -10.53
CA ASN A 184 12.96 23.08 -9.39
C ASN A 184 13.52 22.28 -8.19
N GLY A 185 14.84 22.21 -8.03
CA GLY A 185 15.49 21.65 -6.84
C GLY A 185 15.92 20.18 -6.90
N LEU A 186 15.70 19.48 -8.03
CA LEU A 186 16.22 18.11 -8.19
C LEU A 186 17.68 18.09 -8.68
N PRO A 187 18.56 17.24 -8.10
CA PRO A 187 19.91 17.04 -8.60
C PRO A 187 19.97 16.68 -10.09
N ALA A 188 20.98 17.20 -10.79
CA ALA A 188 21.19 16.90 -12.20
C ALA A 188 21.39 15.39 -12.43
N GLY A 189 20.73 14.84 -13.47
CA GLY A 189 20.82 13.42 -13.79
C GLY A 189 19.92 12.51 -12.94
N THR A 190 19.03 13.07 -12.13
CA THR A 190 17.97 12.32 -11.44
C THR A 190 17.15 11.48 -12.43
N ARG A 191 16.85 10.24 -12.03
CA ARG A 191 15.99 9.32 -12.79
C ARG A 191 14.78 8.94 -11.95
N SER A 192 13.63 8.85 -12.59
CA SER A 192 12.43 8.23 -12.03
C SER A 192 12.46 6.74 -12.33
N VAL A 193 12.30 5.93 -11.28
CA VAL A 193 12.24 4.47 -11.37
C VAL A 193 10.88 4.02 -10.86
N SER A 194 10.14 3.29 -11.68
CA SER A 194 8.89 2.65 -11.28
C SER A 194 9.12 1.15 -11.18
N VAL A 195 8.76 0.57 -10.03
CA VAL A 195 8.88 -0.85 -9.72
C VAL A 195 7.49 -1.41 -9.43
N PHE A 196 7.09 -2.44 -10.16
CA PHE A 196 5.82 -3.12 -9.99
C PHE A 196 6.00 -4.61 -9.75
N LEU A 197 5.27 -5.16 -8.79
CA LEU A 197 5.01 -6.58 -8.69
C LEU A 197 3.76 -6.90 -9.50
N VAL A 198 3.87 -7.79 -10.47
CA VAL A 198 2.77 -8.19 -11.36
C VAL A 198 2.52 -9.67 -11.21
N ASN A 199 1.27 -10.06 -10.98
CA ASN A 199 0.88 -11.46 -10.95
C ASN A 199 0.63 -11.97 -12.38
N ARG A 200 1.61 -12.65 -12.97
CA ARG A 200 1.49 -13.35 -14.26
C ARG A 200 1.38 -14.87 -14.12
N ARG A 201 0.92 -15.35 -12.97
CA ARG A 201 0.58 -16.77 -12.81
C ARG A 201 -0.55 -17.13 -13.79
N PRO A 202 -0.57 -18.35 -14.35
CA PRO A 202 -1.69 -18.79 -15.15
C PRO A 202 -2.96 -18.85 -14.26
N PRO A 203 -4.09 -18.28 -14.70
CA PRO A 203 -5.36 -18.41 -14.01
C PRO A 203 -5.71 -19.88 -13.76
N LYS A 204 -6.47 -20.12 -12.69
CA LYS A 204 -6.95 -21.45 -12.32
C LYS A 204 -8.48 -21.49 -12.40
N PRO A 205 -9.07 -22.69 -12.57
CA PRO A 205 -10.52 -22.86 -12.48
C PRO A 205 -11.07 -22.28 -11.16
N ASP A 206 -12.32 -21.84 -11.16
CA ASP A 206 -12.89 -21.05 -10.06
C ASP A 206 -12.74 -21.69 -8.67
N ASP A 207 -12.87 -23.01 -8.57
CA ASP A 207 -12.71 -23.79 -7.35
C ASP A 207 -11.31 -23.72 -6.73
N LEU A 208 -10.29 -23.46 -7.55
CA LEU A 208 -8.89 -23.37 -7.17
C LEU A 208 -8.26 -22.02 -7.51
N ARG A 209 -9.04 -21.00 -7.88
CA ARG A 209 -8.53 -19.70 -8.36
C ARG A 209 -7.54 -19.05 -7.38
N ASP A 210 -7.83 -19.16 -6.08
CA ASP A 210 -7.02 -18.59 -4.99
C ASP A 210 -5.61 -19.20 -4.93
N THR A 211 -5.41 -20.42 -5.46
CA THR A 211 -4.06 -21.02 -5.55
C THR A 211 -3.14 -20.29 -6.54
N ALA A 212 -3.70 -19.48 -7.45
CA ALA A 212 -2.95 -18.63 -8.39
C ALA A 212 -2.83 -17.18 -7.92
N PHE A 213 -3.47 -16.80 -6.81
CA PHE A 213 -3.36 -15.45 -6.26
C PHE A 213 -2.05 -15.34 -5.46
N ALA A 214 -1.59 -14.11 -5.24
CA ALA A 214 -0.48 -13.83 -4.32
C ALA A 214 -1.00 -12.98 -3.17
N PHE A 215 -1.12 -13.56 -1.98
CA PHE A 215 -1.71 -12.91 -0.81
C PHE A 215 -0.67 -12.16 0.01
N GLN A 216 -1.12 -11.16 0.77
CA GLN A 216 -0.29 -10.25 1.57
C GLN A 216 0.97 -9.77 0.83
N ALA A 217 0.80 -9.45 -0.46
CA ALA A 217 1.92 -9.14 -1.34
C ALA A 217 2.58 -7.82 -0.94
N GLN A 218 3.90 -7.82 -0.83
CA GLN A 218 4.70 -6.66 -0.39
C GLN A 218 6.00 -6.56 -1.17
N LEU A 219 6.43 -5.33 -1.45
CA LEU A 219 7.75 -4.98 -1.93
C LEU A 219 8.52 -4.21 -0.87
N GLU A 220 9.79 -4.55 -0.72
CA GLU A 220 10.80 -3.74 -0.04
C GLU A 220 11.92 -3.43 -1.05
N ILE A 221 12.06 -2.16 -1.40
CA ILE A 221 12.93 -1.68 -2.46
C ILE A 221 14.10 -0.97 -1.80
N ARG A 222 15.29 -1.55 -1.94
CA ARG A 222 16.55 -1.01 -1.44
C ARG A 222 17.43 -0.56 -2.60
N SER A 223 18.03 0.62 -2.47
CA SER A 223 18.96 1.16 -3.44
C SER A 223 20.40 1.14 -2.93
N ASP A 224 21.37 1.15 -3.84
CA ASP A 224 22.80 1.33 -3.56
C ASP A 224 23.17 2.79 -3.23
N ARG A 225 22.22 3.71 -3.44
CA ARG A 225 22.29 5.14 -3.11
C ARG A 225 20.98 5.59 -2.45
N PRO A 226 21.00 6.64 -1.62
CA PRO A 226 19.77 7.16 -1.04
C PRO A 226 18.83 7.66 -2.14
N PHE A 227 17.53 7.42 -1.96
CA PHE A 227 16.48 7.96 -2.81
C PHE A 227 16.42 9.48 -2.68
N ILE A 228 16.14 10.13 -3.81
CA ILE A 228 15.98 11.58 -3.83
C ILE A 228 14.54 11.89 -3.40
N PRO A 229 14.33 12.70 -2.35
CA PRO A 229 12.99 13.15 -2.01
C PRO A 229 12.45 14.03 -3.14
N ARG A 230 11.19 13.81 -3.52
CA ARG A 230 10.53 14.67 -4.48
C ARG A 230 10.24 16.03 -3.82
N PRO A 231 10.62 17.15 -4.45
CA PRO A 231 10.20 18.45 -3.98
C PRO A 231 8.69 18.62 -4.21
N ASP A 232 7.99 19.15 -3.22
CA ASP A 232 6.65 19.69 -3.45
C ASP A 232 6.80 21.03 -4.19
N LEU A 233 6.16 21.12 -5.35
CA LEU A 233 6.23 22.28 -6.24
C LEU A 233 4.87 22.97 -6.40
N HIS A 234 3.82 22.47 -5.74
CA HIS A 234 2.45 22.93 -5.95
C HIS A 234 2.29 24.44 -5.70
N SER A 235 3.01 24.94 -4.70
CA SER A 235 2.98 26.30 -4.15
C SER A 235 4.15 27.19 -4.61
N LEU A 236 5.07 26.68 -5.44
CA LEU A 236 6.33 27.37 -5.75
C LEU A 236 6.12 28.78 -6.34
N ASP A 237 5.13 28.93 -7.21
CA ASP A 237 4.76 30.20 -7.83
C ASP A 237 3.53 30.86 -7.17
N SER A 238 3.05 30.30 -6.05
CA SER A 238 1.85 30.78 -5.38
C SER A 238 2.11 32.04 -4.56
N LEU A 239 1.19 32.99 -4.69
CA LEU A 239 1.12 34.18 -3.85
C LEU A 239 0.15 34.02 -2.69
N ASP A 240 -0.55 32.88 -2.61
CA ASP A 240 -1.47 32.59 -1.51
C ASP A 240 -0.72 32.44 -0.19
N TRP A 241 -1.24 33.06 0.86
CA TRP A 241 -0.55 33.07 2.15
C TRP A 241 -0.63 31.71 2.85
N ASP A 242 -1.76 31.02 2.76
CA ASP A 242 -1.96 29.72 3.40
C ASP A 242 -1.05 28.66 2.76
N GLU A 243 -0.95 28.66 1.42
CA GLU A 243 -0.04 27.75 0.70
C GLU A 243 1.43 27.99 1.07
N ARG A 244 1.87 29.25 1.19
CA ARG A 244 3.24 29.57 1.60
C ARG A 244 3.54 29.24 3.06
N VAL A 245 2.54 29.29 3.93
CA VAL A 245 2.66 28.84 5.33
C VAL A 245 2.74 27.32 5.37
N ALA A 246 1.95 26.62 4.55
CA ALA A 246 2.04 25.17 4.39
C ALA A 246 3.45 24.75 3.95
N ASP A 247 4.06 25.42 2.98
CA ASP A 247 5.46 25.16 2.59
C ASP A 247 6.43 25.25 3.75
N LEU A 248 6.26 26.25 4.63
CA LEU A 248 7.11 26.40 5.79
C LEU A 248 6.84 25.31 6.84
N HIS A 249 5.60 24.86 7.01
CA HIS A 249 5.27 23.78 7.93
C HIS A 249 5.79 22.42 7.43
N TYR A 250 5.74 22.19 6.12
CA TYR A 250 6.07 20.89 5.51
C TYR A 250 7.43 20.87 4.80
N ARG A 251 8.25 21.92 4.91
CA ARG A 251 9.60 22.00 4.28
C ARG A 251 10.53 20.81 4.58
N ASP A 252 10.36 20.20 5.74
CA ASP A 252 11.18 19.07 6.20
C ASP A 252 10.41 17.73 6.06
N THR A 253 9.19 17.76 5.50
CA THR A 253 8.39 16.59 5.14
C THR A 253 8.65 16.25 3.68
N CYS A 254 9.19 15.07 3.42
CA CYS A 254 9.64 14.67 2.09
C CYS A 254 8.88 13.45 1.55
N GLU A 255 8.49 13.49 0.28
CA GLU A 255 7.92 12.35 -0.44
C GLU A 255 9.05 11.58 -1.13
N CYS A 256 9.49 10.45 -0.57
CA CYS A 256 10.53 9.62 -1.21
C CYS A 256 9.98 8.63 -2.26
N ALA A 257 8.69 8.30 -2.18
CA ALA A 257 8.05 7.37 -3.10
C ALA A 257 6.55 7.62 -3.24
N VAL A 258 6.02 7.23 -4.41
CA VAL A 258 4.59 7.21 -4.72
C VAL A 258 4.14 5.77 -4.92
N GLY A 259 3.17 5.32 -4.12
CA GLY A 259 2.55 4.02 -4.29
C GLY A 259 1.57 3.93 -5.46
N HIS A 260 1.46 2.76 -6.07
CA HIS A 260 0.52 2.45 -7.15
C HIS A 260 -0.30 1.22 -6.75
N ASN A 261 -1.61 1.40 -6.58
CA ASN A 261 -2.54 0.41 -6.00
C ASN A 261 -2.19 -0.04 -4.55
N ILE A 262 -1.24 0.63 -3.91
CA ILE A 262 -0.77 0.35 -2.55
C ILE A 262 -0.15 1.64 -1.98
N ALA A 263 -0.09 1.78 -0.65
CA ALA A 263 0.66 2.86 -0.03
C ALA A 263 2.16 2.51 0.10
N THR A 264 2.98 3.50 0.42
CA THR A 264 4.42 3.34 0.61
C THR A 264 4.89 3.96 1.91
N GLU A 265 5.91 3.35 2.50
CA GLU A 265 6.59 3.79 3.71
C GLU A 265 8.08 3.98 3.39
N ALA A 266 8.60 5.17 3.67
CA ALA A 266 10.00 5.51 3.47
C ALA A 266 10.76 5.34 4.80
N LEU A 267 11.77 4.48 4.81
CA LEU A 267 12.61 4.25 5.99
C LEU A 267 13.84 5.15 5.92
N LEU A 268 13.83 6.20 6.75
CA LEU A 268 14.92 7.17 6.87
C LEU A 268 15.96 6.67 7.89
N ASN A 269 17.24 6.91 7.63
CA ASN A 269 18.30 6.72 8.63
C ASN A 269 18.40 7.93 9.58
N ASP A 270 19.31 7.86 10.56
CA ASP A 270 19.56 8.96 11.52
C ASP A 270 19.99 10.29 10.85
N ALA A 271 20.48 10.23 9.61
CA ALA A 271 20.86 11.39 8.81
C ALA A 271 19.70 11.94 7.94
N GLY A 272 18.50 11.34 8.03
CA GLY A 272 17.32 11.72 7.24
C GLY A 272 17.34 11.20 5.79
N GLU A 273 18.26 10.28 5.45
CA GLU A 273 18.36 9.72 4.11
C GLU A 273 17.48 8.48 3.94
N CYS A 274 16.71 8.41 2.86
CA CYS A 274 15.90 7.24 2.54
C CYS A 274 16.68 6.21 1.72
N TRP A 275 16.90 5.02 2.27
CA TRP A 275 17.60 3.93 1.57
C TRP A 275 16.68 2.77 1.18
N ILE A 276 15.54 2.68 1.87
CA ILE A 276 14.58 1.59 1.75
C ILE A 276 13.19 2.20 1.67
N VAL A 277 12.41 1.76 0.70
CA VAL A 277 10.98 2.04 0.59
C VAL A 277 10.23 0.72 0.64
N ARG A 278 9.21 0.63 1.49
CA ARG A 278 8.35 -0.55 1.61
C ARG A 278 6.94 -0.21 1.13
N THR A 279 6.24 -1.16 0.53
CA THR A 279 4.80 -1.01 0.25
C THR A 279 3.97 -1.49 1.44
N CYS A 280 2.86 -0.81 1.74
CA CYS A 280 1.95 -1.18 2.82
C CYS A 280 0.49 -1.05 2.40
N TRP A 281 -0.33 -2.02 2.78
CA TRP A 281 -1.78 -2.03 2.48
C TRP A 281 -2.56 -1.12 3.42
N LEU A 282 -2.12 -1.03 4.67
CA LEU A 282 -2.70 -0.15 5.69
C LEU A 282 -1.59 0.75 6.25
N PRO A 283 -1.35 1.94 5.66
CA PRO A 283 -0.35 2.86 6.16
C PRO A 283 -0.73 3.33 7.56
N HIS A 284 0.28 3.63 8.37
CA HIS A 284 0.12 4.23 9.68
C HIS A 284 1.04 5.46 9.76
N ALA A 285 0.60 6.47 10.50
CA ALA A 285 1.40 7.65 10.77
C ALA A 285 1.14 8.08 12.21
N GLU A 286 2.20 8.46 12.90
CA GLU A 286 2.07 9.12 14.20
C GLU A 286 1.66 10.57 13.99
N VAL A 287 0.62 10.99 14.71
CA VAL A 287 0.19 12.39 14.75
C VAL A 287 0.58 12.94 16.10
N GLU A 288 1.46 13.93 16.11
CA GLU A 288 1.87 14.59 17.35
C GLU A 288 0.65 15.15 18.08
N ARG A 289 0.64 14.98 19.40
CA ARG A 289 -0.42 15.55 20.23
C ARG A 289 -0.30 17.07 20.21
N VAL A 290 -1.22 17.71 19.51
CA VAL A 290 -1.41 19.17 19.60
C VAL A 290 -2.13 19.48 20.91
N ALA A 291 -1.42 20.11 21.84
CA ALA A 291 -2.01 20.69 23.05
C ALA A 291 -1.83 22.21 23.00
N PRO A 292 -2.88 23.00 23.31
CA PRO A 292 -2.75 24.44 23.32
C PRO A 292 -1.73 24.86 24.38
N ALA A 293 -0.94 25.89 24.07
CA ALA A 293 -0.03 26.46 25.04
C ALA A 293 -0.82 26.98 26.27
N PRO A 294 -0.31 26.80 27.50
CA PRO A 294 -0.97 27.35 28.67
C PRO A 294 -0.91 28.88 28.63
N ILE A 295 -2.07 29.53 28.49
CA ILE A 295 -2.18 30.99 28.52
C ILE A 295 -2.76 31.39 29.90
N PRO A 296 -2.02 32.16 30.73
CA PRO A 296 -2.49 32.55 32.05
C PRO A 296 -3.85 33.26 31.99
N GLY A 297 -4.81 32.80 32.80
CA GLY A 297 -6.15 33.38 32.88
C GLY A 297 -7.11 32.96 31.78
N VAL A 298 -6.71 32.07 30.87
CA VAL A 298 -7.58 31.51 29.82
C VAL A 298 -7.92 30.07 30.16
N GLU A 299 -9.21 29.80 30.35
CA GLU A 299 -9.73 28.45 30.52
C GLU A 299 -9.84 27.77 29.15
N LEU A 300 -9.26 26.57 29.03
CA LEU A 300 -9.15 25.83 27.77
C LEU A 300 -9.77 24.42 27.85
N SER A 301 -10.30 24.01 29.00
CA SER A 301 -10.98 22.72 29.13
C SER A 301 -12.37 22.76 28.50
N MET A 302 -12.66 21.78 27.65
CA MET A 302 -13.96 21.64 27.00
C MET A 302 -15.09 21.47 28.04
N ASP A 303 -14.82 20.80 29.16
CA ASP A 303 -15.79 20.57 30.24
C ASP A 303 -16.19 21.85 30.98
N ALA A 304 -15.28 22.83 31.08
CA ALA A 304 -15.58 24.12 31.70
C ALA A 304 -16.22 25.11 30.71
N LEU A 305 -15.85 25.04 29.43
CA LEU A 305 -16.41 25.90 28.38
C LEU A 305 -17.81 25.45 27.91
N GLY A 306 -18.17 24.19 28.12
CA GLY A 306 -19.45 23.62 27.73
C GLY A 306 -20.61 23.79 28.73
N GLN A 307 -20.38 24.48 29.85
CA GLN A 307 -21.39 24.81 30.87
C GLN A 307 -22.07 26.15 30.59
#